data_AF-A0A4S2LA92-F1
#
_entry.id   AF-A0A4S2LA92-F1
#
_cell.length_a   1.000
_cell.length_b   1.000
_cell.length_c   1.000
_cell.angle_alpha   90.00
_cell.angle_beta   90.00
_cell.angle_gamma   90.00
#
_symmetry.space_group_name_H-M   'P 1'
#
loop_
_entity.id
_entity.type
_entity.pdbx_description
1 polymer ?
#
loop_
_entity_poly.entity_id
_entity_poly.type
_entity_poly.pdbx_seq_one_letter_code
_entity_poly.pdbx_strand_id
1 'polypeptide(L)' 'MALKPSTPVQLYRHLLRRIRSLPQPVQEHYRHHVRQQFNSHSDEEDPVRIAQLITKATEDMEWLVKKYSE' A
#
# COMPACT_ATOMS: atom_id res chain seq x y z
N MET A 1 17.27 -5.27 1.00
CA MET A 1 16.23 -4.63 1.84
C MET A 1 15.40 -3.71 0.96
N ALA A 2 14.11 -3.97 0.79
CA ALA A 2 13.23 -2.97 0.20
C ALA A 2 13.15 -1.78 1.18
N LEU A 3 13.48 -0.57 0.72
CA LEU A 3 13.32 0.65 1.51
C LEU A 3 11.85 0.77 1.96
N LYS A 4 11.63 0.92 3.27
CA LYS A 4 10.30 1.24 3.81
C LYS A 4 9.87 2.60 3.26
N PRO A 5 8.67 2.72 2.69
CA PRO A 5 8.20 4.02 2.17
C PRO A 5 8.09 5.02 3.33
N SER A 6 8.51 6.26 3.08
CA SER A 6 8.39 7.37 4.06
C SER A 6 7.56 8.55 3.54
N THR A 7 7.11 8.50 2.27
CA THR A 7 6.21 9.50 1.68
C THR A 7 5.02 8.83 0.98
N PRO A 8 3.88 9.53 0.80
CA PRO A 8 2.72 8.98 0.09
C PRO A 8 3.06 8.45 -1.31
N VAL A 9 3.90 9.17 -2.07
CA VAL A 9 4.33 8.75 -3.41
C VAL A 9 5.17 7.46 -3.36
N GLN A 10 6.07 7.34 -2.39
CA GLN A 10 6.84 6.11 -2.19
C GLN A 10 5.94 4.94 -1.79
N LEU A 11 4.97 5.18 -0.90
CA LEU A 11 3.99 4.18 -0.48
C LEU A 11 3.19 3.68 -1.68
N TYR A 12 2.62 4.59 -2.49
CA TYR A 12 1.82 4.22 -3.66
C TYR A 12 2.59 3.31 -4.61
N ARG A 13 3.84 3.69 -4.94
CA ARG A 13 4.73 2.88 -5.80
C ARG A 13 5.10 1.55 -5.15
N HIS A 14 5.34 1.54 -3.84
CA HIS A 14 5.64 0.32 -3.09
C HIS A 14 4.46 -0.66 -3.17
N LEU A 15 3.25 -0.22 -2.83
CA LEU A 15 2.04 -1.05 -2.86
C LEU A 15 1.78 -1.61 -4.27
N LEU A 16 1.89 -0.80 -5.33
CA LEU A 16 1.72 -1.29 -6.70
C LEU A 16 2.75 -2.34 -7.11
N ARG A 17 3.99 -2.27 -6.59
CA ARG A 17 4.99 -3.31 -6.82
C ARG A 17 4.65 -4.59 -6.07
N ARG A 18 4.21 -4.50 -4.80
CA ARG A 18 3.81 -5.68 -4.00
C ARG A 18 2.56 -6.36 -4.58
N ILE A 19 1.62 -5.60 -5.13
CA ILE A 19 0.46 -6.19 -5.82
C ILE A 19 0.87 -7.07 -7.02
N ARG A 20 1.98 -6.77 -7.71
CA ARG A 20 2.48 -7.60 -8.81
C ARG A 20 2.99 -8.97 -8.36
N SER A 21 3.34 -9.14 -7.08
CA SER A 21 3.72 -10.45 -6.53
C SER A 21 2.53 -11.27 -6.02
N LEU A 22 1.31 -10.71 -6.01
CA LEU A 22 0.10 -11.46 -5.65
C LEU A 22 -0.37 -12.32 -6.85
N PRO A 23 -1.18 -13.38 -6.62
CA PRO A 23 -1.78 -14.15 -7.70
C PRO A 23 -2.57 -13.27 -8.66
N GLN A 24 -2.44 -13.53 -9.97
CA GLN A 24 -3.04 -12.71 -11.03
C GLN A 24 -4.52 -12.35 -10.82
N PRO A 25 -5.41 -13.29 -10.40
CA PRO A 25 -6.84 -13.00 -10.26
C PRO A 25 -7.17 -11.92 -9.23
N VAL A 26 -6.31 -11.71 -8.23
CA VAL A 26 -6.59 -10.75 -7.13
C VAL A 26 -5.91 -9.41 -7.35
N GLN A 27 -4.96 -9.31 -8.29
CA GLN A 27 -4.17 -8.09 -8.44
C GLN A 27 -5.01 -6.87 -8.83
N GLU A 28 -6.01 -7.04 -9.70
CA GLU A 28 -6.86 -5.93 -10.15
C GLU A 28 -7.69 -5.35 -9.01
N HIS A 29 -8.31 -6.21 -8.20
CA HIS A 29 -9.02 -5.81 -7.00
C HIS A 29 -8.16 -4.92 -6.09
N TYR A 30 -6.94 -5.35 -5.76
CA TYR A 30 -6.05 -4.57 -4.89
C TYR A 30 -5.51 -3.31 -5.57
N ARG A 31 -5.31 -3.29 -6.89
CA ARG A 31 -4.96 -2.06 -7.63
C ARG A 31 -6.05 -1.01 -7.51
N HIS A 32 -7.31 -1.40 -7.67
CA HIS A 32 -8.45 -0.49 -7.51
C HIS A 32 -8.60 -0.02 -6.07
N HIS A 33 -8.49 -0.95 -5.11
CA HIS A 33 -8.57 -0.63 -3.70
C HIS A 33 -7.51 0.42 -3.29
N VAL A 34 -6.23 0.21 -3.67
CA VAL A 34 -5.16 1.18 -3.38
C VAL A 34 -5.46 2.55 -4.00
N ARG A 35 -5.92 2.62 -5.25
CA ARG A 35 -6.30 3.90 -5.88
C ARG A 35 -7.41 4.61 -5.11
N GLN A 36 -8.46 3.89 -4.74
CA GLN A 36 -9.58 4.47 -3.99
C GLN A 36 -9.12 5.00 -2.62
N GLN A 37 -8.33 4.22 -1.87
CA GLN A 37 -7.83 4.64 -0.57
C GLN A 37 -6.97 5.91 -0.65
N PHE A 38 -6.11 6.03 -1.67
CA PHE A 38 -5.31 7.25 -1.87
C PHE A 38 -6.19 8.48 -2.17
N ASN A 39 -7.23 8.32 -3.00
CA ASN A 39 -8.14 9.42 -3.30
C ASN A 39 -8.91 9.87 -2.05
N SER A 40 -9.34 8.95 -1.20
CA SER A 40 -10.05 9.25 0.06
C SER A 40 -9.20 9.99 1.09
N HIS A 41 -7.87 9.99 0.94
CA HIS A 41 -6.92 10.68 1.83
C HIS A 41 -6.18 11.82 1.12
N SER A 42 -6.70 12.33 -0.01
CA SER A 42 -6.01 13.35 -0.81
C SER A 42 -5.88 14.72 -0.11
N ASP A 43 -6.83 15.04 0.77
CA ASP A 43 -6.85 16.28 1.56
C ASP A 43 -6.15 16.12 2.94
N GLU A 44 -5.51 14.98 3.21
CA GLU A 44 -4.77 14.76 4.45
C GLU A 44 -3.43 15.50 4.42
N GLU A 45 -3.26 16.48 5.30
CA GLU A 45 -2.05 17.30 5.40
C GLU A 45 -1.30 17.10 6.74
N ASP A 46 -1.89 16.41 7.73
CA ASP A 46 -1.23 16.19 9.02
C ASP A 46 -0.07 15.18 8.85
N PRO A 47 1.19 15.60 9.07
CA PRO A 47 2.35 14.73 8.89
C PRO A 47 2.35 13.51 9.82
N VAL A 48 1.78 13.62 11.02
CA VAL A 48 1.67 12.50 11.96
C VAL A 48 0.67 11.48 11.41
N ARG A 49 -0.47 11.96 10.92
CA ARG A 49 -1.51 11.11 10.34
C ARG A 49 -1.04 10.42 9.08
N ILE A 50 -0.34 11.13 8.19
CA ILE A 50 0.30 10.56 6.99
C ILE A 50 1.29 9.45 7.38
N ALA A 51 2.16 9.69 8.37
CA ALA A 51 3.13 8.68 8.80
C ALA A 51 2.46 7.42 9.36
N GLN A 52 1.37 7.56 10.12
CA GLN A 52 0.57 6.44 10.60
C GLN A 52 -0.08 5.65 9.46
N LEU A 53 -0.67 6.33 8.47
CA LEU A 53 -1.26 5.69 7.29
C LEU A 53 -0.21 4.91 6.50
N ILE A 54 0.98 5.48 6.29
CA ILE A 54 2.09 4.82 5.61
C ILE A 54 2.51 3.55 6.35
N THR A 55 2.66 3.65 7.68
CA THR A 55 3.06 2.51 8.51
C THR A 55 2.03 1.40 8.41
N LYS A 56 0.76 1.73 8.64
CA LYS A 56 -0.35 0.77 8.63
C LYS A 56 -0.53 0.09 7.28
N ALA A 57 -0.55 0.87 6.18
CA ALA A 57 -0.70 0.32 4.84
C ALA A 57 0.48 -0.59 4.43
N THR A 58 1.68 -0.30 4.93
CA THR A 58 2.86 -1.15 4.70
C THR A 58 2.71 -2.49 5.44
N GLU A 59 2.30 -2.46 6.70
CA GLU A 59 2.04 -3.68 7.50
C GLU A 59 0.94 -4.55 6.90
N ASP A 60 -0.17 -3.92 6.50
CA ASP A 60 -1.30 -4.62 5.89
C ASP A 60 -0.91 -5.29 4.56
N MET A 61 -0.07 -4.62 3.75
CA MET A 61 0.45 -5.20 2.51
C MET A 61 1.41 -6.37 2.76
N GLU A 62 2.29 -6.29 3.76
CA GLU A 62 3.19 -7.39 4.08
C GLU A 62 2.41 -8.62 4.61
N TRP A 63 1.40 -8.40 5.45
CA TRP A 63 0.48 -9.47 5.85
C TRP A 63 -0.25 -10.08 4.66
N LEU A 64 -0.74 -9.24 3.74
CA LEU A 64 -1.44 -9.68 2.53
C LEU A 64 -0.55 -10.54 1.63
N VAL A 65 0.69 -10.09 1.37
CA VAL A 65 1.65 -10.84 0.54
C VAL A 65 1.95 -12.18 1.19
N LYS A 66 2.16 -12.22 2.52
CA LYS A 66 2.38 -13.46 3.27
C LYS A 66 1.18 -14.41 3.10
N LYS A 67 -0.04 -13.93 3.29
CA LYS A 67 -1.28 -14.71 3.15
C LYS A 67 -1.42 -15.41 1.79
N TYR A 68 -0.93 -14.81 0.70
CA TYR A 68 -1.00 -15.40 -0.64
C TYR A 68 0.28 -16.14 -1.07
N SER A 69 1.30 -16.15 -0.21
CA SER A 69 2.55 -16.90 -0.43
C SER A 69 2.60 -18.21 0.36
N GLU A 70 1.61 -18.44 1.24
CA GLU A 70 1.33 -19.71 1.93
C GLU A 70 0.31 -20.53 1.12
#